data_AF-A0A9N8MD66-F1
#
_entry.id   AF-A0A9N8MD66-F1
#
_cell.length_a   1.000
_cell.length_b   1.000
_cell.length_c   1.000
_cell.angle_alpha   90.00
_cell.angle_beta   90.00
_cell.angle_gamma   90.00
#
_symmetry.space_group_name_H-M   'P 1'
#
loop_
_entity.id
_entity.type
_entity.pdbx_description
1 polymer ?
#
loop_
_entity_poly.entity_id
_entity_poly.type
_entity_poly.pdbx_seq_one_letter_code
_entity_poly.pdbx_strand_id
1 'polypeptide(L)'
;MSTTARTPTASGTTSPVRQSRAEGNSPASGGTGGGGGGGRASKRALRDYYGIQSAGLDALAEGSQGSGGTADSGGAGANMDPHDPDSPAFNVSSCYESLVSTLGLAELLRKSAELVSEIRELDGEKQSLVYNHHHELVAASETIRKMKTRADGLDPSLDSLQASFSTMSQLAETLALPSHLTASIVAKQSTAQGAE
;
A
#
# COMPACT_ATOMS: atom_id res chain seq x y z
N MET A 1 36.58 44.73 -42.71
CA MET A 1 35.90 45.50 -41.65
C MET A 1 35.18 44.46 -40.78
N SER A 2 35.86 43.65 -39.96
CA SER A 2 36.60 43.96 -38.72
C SER A 2 35.74 44.71 -37.71
N THR A 3 35.10 43.99 -36.78
CA THR A 3 35.25 44.20 -35.33
C THR A 3 34.68 43.01 -34.53
N THR A 4 35.61 42.32 -33.89
CA THR A 4 35.43 41.43 -32.73
C THR A 4 35.14 42.28 -31.49
N ALA A 5 34.25 41.83 -30.60
CA ALA A 5 34.32 42.17 -29.19
C ALA A 5 33.91 40.97 -28.33
N ARG A 6 34.84 40.56 -27.47
CA ARG A 6 34.82 39.46 -26.52
C ARG A 6 34.98 40.07 -25.12
N THR A 7 34.29 39.49 -24.12
CA THR A 7 34.65 39.39 -22.69
C THR A 7 34.68 40.67 -21.84
N PRO A 8 34.85 40.59 -20.49
CA PRO A 8 34.33 39.65 -19.48
C PRO A 8 33.72 40.41 -18.26
N THR A 9 33.02 39.73 -17.35
CA THR A 9 33.27 39.90 -15.90
C THR A 9 32.60 38.78 -15.10
N ALA A 10 33.38 38.25 -14.15
CA ALA A 10 33.05 37.20 -13.22
C ALA A 10 32.91 37.80 -11.81
N SER A 11 32.03 37.22 -11.00
CA SER A 11 32.07 37.06 -9.53
C SER A 11 30.65 36.65 -9.12
N GLY A 12 30.37 35.47 -8.57
CA GLY A 12 31.13 34.74 -7.57
C GLY A 12 30.52 35.05 -6.21
N THR A 13 29.52 34.27 -5.78
CA THR A 13 29.30 33.89 -4.37
C THR A 13 28.35 32.70 -4.38
N THR A 14 28.97 31.53 -4.31
CA THR A 14 28.32 30.25 -3.99
C THR A 14 28.44 30.02 -2.48
N SER A 15 27.44 29.34 -1.92
CA SER A 15 27.42 28.61 -0.63
C SER A 15 26.85 29.32 0.61
N PRO A 16 26.34 28.58 1.62
CA PRO A 16 26.24 27.11 1.71
C PRO A 16 24.83 26.55 1.90
N VAL A 17 24.63 25.39 1.29
CA VAL A 17 23.60 24.42 1.61
C VAL A 17 23.80 23.96 3.06
N ARG A 18 22.80 24.12 3.92
CA ARG A 18 22.84 23.64 5.30
C ARG A 18 22.55 22.14 5.30
N GLN A 19 23.62 21.36 5.29
CA GLN A 19 23.59 19.94 5.59
C GLN A 19 23.25 19.74 7.07
N SER A 20 22.06 19.24 7.38
CA SER A 20 21.85 18.48 8.61
C SER A 20 21.91 16.99 8.26
N ARG A 21 23.15 16.51 8.24
CA ARG A 21 23.53 15.11 8.36
C ARG A 21 23.01 14.61 9.71
N ALA A 22 21.92 13.83 9.70
CA ALA A 22 21.55 12.99 10.82
C ALA A 22 22.14 11.61 10.55
N GLU A 23 23.17 11.31 11.32
CA GLU A 23 23.88 10.05 11.33
C GLU A 23 22.96 8.93 11.81
N GLY A 24 23.17 7.75 11.23
CA GLY A 24 22.45 6.53 11.55
C GLY A 24 22.51 6.23 13.04
N ASN A 25 21.33 6.09 13.64
CA ASN A 25 21.18 5.40 14.90
C ASN A 25 20.44 4.08 14.62
N SER A 26 21.23 3.03 14.36
CA SER A 26 20.75 1.65 14.42
C SER A 26 20.40 1.33 15.88
N PRO A 27 19.17 0.96 16.23
CA PRO A 27 18.93 0.36 17.53
C PRO A 27 19.39 -1.10 17.47
N ALA A 28 20.60 -1.35 17.96
CA ALA A 28 20.93 -2.67 18.48
C ALA A 28 20.14 -2.87 19.78
N SER A 29 19.15 -3.76 19.75
CA SER A 29 18.59 -4.37 20.95
C SER A 29 18.52 -5.87 20.71
N GLY A 30 19.51 -6.57 21.26
CA GLY A 30 19.36 -7.98 21.59
C GLY A 30 18.56 -8.10 22.88
N GLY A 31 17.74 -9.14 22.98
CA GLY A 31 17.06 -9.49 24.23
C GLY A 31 15.72 -10.19 24.03
N THR A 32 15.80 -11.51 23.78
CA THR A 32 14.99 -12.54 24.45
C THR A 32 13.51 -12.29 24.75
N GLY A 33 12.65 -13.10 24.12
CA GLY A 33 11.62 -13.86 24.82
C GLY A 33 10.30 -13.16 25.18
N GLY A 34 9.23 -13.61 24.53
CA GLY A 34 7.88 -13.64 25.11
C GLY A 34 6.94 -12.50 24.75
N GLY A 35 5.77 -12.86 24.19
CA GLY A 35 4.58 -12.02 24.24
C GLY A 35 4.06 -11.52 22.89
N GLY A 36 3.30 -12.36 22.19
CA GLY A 36 2.50 -11.94 21.04
C GLY A 36 1.42 -10.92 21.44
N GLY A 37 1.70 -9.63 21.22
CA GLY A 37 0.75 -8.54 21.51
C GLY A 37 0.66 -7.43 20.44
N GLY A 38 1.76 -7.11 19.76
CA GLY A 38 1.82 -5.93 18.87
C GLY A 38 1.10 -6.07 17.52
N GLY A 39 1.14 -7.26 16.90
CA GLY A 39 0.54 -7.48 15.58
C GLY A 39 -0.99 -7.35 15.56
N ARG A 40 -1.65 -7.47 16.72
CA ARG A 40 -3.10 -7.35 16.85
C ARG A 40 -3.57 -5.89 16.84
N ALA A 41 -2.77 -4.97 17.39
CA ALA A 41 -3.08 -3.55 17.40
C ALA A 41 -2.89 -2.94 16.00
N SER A 42 -1.75 -3.18 15.34
CA SER A 42 -1.52 -2.72 13.96
C SER A 42 -2.50 -3.35 12.96
N LYS A 43 -2.88 -4.62 13.17
CA LYS A 43 -3.91 -5.27 12.34
C LYS A 43 -5.31 -4.69 12.58
N ARG A 44 -5.65 -4.22 13.79
CA ARG A 44 -6.91 -3.49 14.04
C ARG A 44 -6.89 -2.11 13.40
N ALA A 45 -5.82 -1.35 13.59
CA ALA A 45 -5.67 -0.03 12.97
C ALA A 45 -5.77 -0.08 11.43
N LEU A 46 -5.16 -1.08 10.80
CA LEU A 46 -5.28 -1.28 9.35
C LEU A 46 -6.70 -1.72 8.94
N ARG A 47 -7.39 -2.52 9.76
CA ARG A 47 -8.79 -2.90 9.50
C ARG A 47 -9.73 -1.71 9.58
N ASP A 48 -9.52 -0.82 10.56
CA ASP A 48 -10.32 0.37 10.77
C ASP A 48 -10.06 1.40 9.65
N TYR A 49 -8.82 1.56 9.22
CA TYR A 49 -8.43 2.46 8.12
C TYR A 49 -9.03 2.05 6.76
N TYR A 50 -9.10 0.75 6.47
CA TYR A 50 -9.67 0.23 5.23
C TYR A 50 -11.15 -0.18 5.33
N GLY A 51 -11.81 0.05 6.47
CA GLY A 51 -13.22 -0.28 6.67
C GLY A 51 -13.57 -1.76 6.48
N ILE A 52 -12.62 -2.68 6.69
CA ILE A 52 -12.79 -4.14 6.46
C ILE A 52 -13.47 -4.81 7.66
N GLN A 53 -14.52 -4.19 8.19
CA GLN A 53 -15.28 -4.76 9.29
C GLN A 53 -16.26 -5.82 8.74
N SER A 54 -16.09 -7.05 9.25
CA SER A 54 -17.05 -8.17 9.26
C SER A 54 -17.54 -8.83 7.95
N ALA A 55 -16.89 -8.70 6.80
CA ALA A 55 -17.26 -9.52 5.63
C ALA A 55 -16.71 -10.97 5.65
N GLY A 56 -15.67 -11.25 6.45
CA GLY A 56 -14.89 -12.49 6.32
C GLY A 56 -14.96 -13.51 7.47
N LEU A 57 -15.66 -13.23 8.57
CA LEU A 57 -15.74 -14.16 9.71
C LEU A 57 -17.17 -14.60 10.09
N ASP A 58 -18.22 -14.03 9.50
CA ASP A 58 -19.62 -14.40 9.79
C ASP A 58 -20.22 -15.41 8.79
N ALA A 59 -19.44 -15.94 7.84
CA ALA A 59 -19.92 -16.89 6.82
C ALA A 59 -20.17 -18.33 7.31
N LEU A 60 -20.11 -18.59 8.63
CA LEU A 60 -20.39 -19.91 9.24
C LEU A 60 -21.54 -19.86 10.27
N ALA A 61 -22.20 -18.72 10.46
CA ALA A 61 -23.38 -18.58 11.30
C ALA A 61 -24.56 -18.14 10.43
N GLU A 62 -25.44 -19.09 10.12
CA GLU A 62 -26.64 -18.92 9.31
C GLU A 62 -27.51 -17.72 9.71
N GLY A 63 -27.89 -16.95 8.67
CA GLY A 63 -29.27 -16.49 8.48
C GLY A 63 -29.71 -15.21 9.20
N SER A 64 -29.39 -14.04 8.63
CA SER A 64 -30.37 -12.94 8.50
C SER A 64 -29.82 -11.80 7.63
N GLN A 65 -30.53 -11.55 6.53
CA GLN A 65 -30.63 -10.29 5.78
C GLN A 65 -29.34 -9.57 5.37
N GLY A 66 -29.05 -9.68 4.07
CA GLY A 66 -28.09 -8.83 3.39
C GLY A 66 -28.51 -7.37 3.41
N SER A 67 -27.54 -6.50 3.70
CA SER A 67 -27.54 -5.11 3.30
C SER A 67 -26.14 -4.76 2.83
N GLY A 68 -25.85 -5.14 1.59
CA GLY A 68 -24.71 -4.61 0.86
C GLY A 68 -25.04 -3.22 0.35
N GLY A 69 -24.21 -2.24 0.69
CA GLY A 69 -24.14 -0.94 0.04
C GLY A 69 -25.00 0.14 0.69
N THR A 70 -24.35 1.01 1.45
CA THR A 70 -24.07 2.38 1.03
C THR A 70 -22.94 2.92 1.89
N ALA A 71 -21.89 3.38 1.21
CA ALA A 71 -20.97 4.34 1.77
C ALA A 71 -21.78 5.58 2.17
N ASP A 72 -21.98 5.76 3.46
CA ASP A 72 -22.31 7.04 4.06
C ASP A 72 -21.84 7.01 5.50
N SER A 73 -20.55 7.30 5.70
CA SER A 73 -20.07 7.81 6.98
C SER A 73 -20.45 9.30 7.09
N GLY A 74 -21.75 9.59 7.00
CA GLY A 74 -22.39 10.88 7.25
C GLY A 74 -23.43 10.80 8.36
N GLY A 75 -23.42 9.71 9.14
CA GLY A 75 -24.37 9.46 10.22
C GLY A 75 -24.00 10.14 11.54
N ALA A 76 -24.06 11.47 11.59
CA ALA A 76 -24.19 12.22 12.84
C ALA A 76 -25.03 13.49 12.60
N GLY A 77 -26.32 13.30 12.29
CA GLY A 77 -27.29 14.37 12.09
C GLY A 77 -26.97 15.23 10.87
N ALA A 78 -27.42 14.80 9.68
CA ALA A 78 -27.33 15.64 8.50
C ALA A 78 -28.01 16.98 8.81
N ASN A 79 -27.20 18.00 9.10
CA ASN A 79 -27.66 19.34 9.35
C ASN A 79 -28.28 19.79 8.04
N MET A 80 -29.61 19.80 7.96
CA MET A 80 -30.34 20.24 6.76
C MET A 80 -30.54 21.76 6.79
N ASP A 81 -29.61 22.48 7.42
CA ASP A 81 -29.67 23.93 7.49
C ASP A 81 -29.38 24.48 6.08
N PRO A 82 -30.31 25.25 5.49
CA PRO A 82 -30.10 25.89 4.19
C PRO A 82 -29.01 26.97 4.21
N HIS A 83 -28.55 27.40 5.39
CA HIS A 83 -27.54 28.45 5.57
C HIS A 83 -26.13 27.93 5.85
N ASP A 84 -25.98 26.64 6.14
CA ASP A 84 -24.69 26.00 6.45
C ASP A 84 -23.98 25.55 5.15
N PRO A 85 -22.75 26.02 4.85
CA PRO A 85 -22.04 25.63 3.64
C PRO A 85 -21.69 24.14 3.55
N ASP A 86 -21.63 23.43 4.68
CA ASP A 86 -21.32 22.00 4.74
C ASP A 86 -22.59 21.11 4.61
N SER A 87 -23.77 21.73 4.62
CA SER A 87 -25.06 21.05 4.55
C SER A 87 -25.40 20.61 3.12
N PRO A 88 -25.95 19.40 2.93
CA PRO A 88 -26.45 18.97 1.61
C PRO A 88 -27.67 19.76 1.14
N ALA A 89 -28.34 20.51 2.02
CA ALA A 89 -29.48 21.37 1.72
C ALA A 89 -29.08 22.85 1.52
N PHE A 90 -27.77 23.15 1.45
CA PHE A 90 -27.26 24.51 1.34
C PHE A 90 -27.83 25.28 0.14
N ASN A 91 -28.40 26.46 0.41
CA ASN A 91 -28.91 27.35 -0.62
C ASN A 91 -28.17 28.69 -0.57
N VAL A 92 -27.35 28.94 -1.60
CA VAL A 92 -26.51 30.14 -1.72
C VAL A 92 -27.35 31.42 -1.68
N SER A 93 -28.47 31.47 -2.39
CA SER A 93 -29.32 32.65 -2.45
C SER A 93 -29.95 33.00 -1.10
N SER A 94 -30.47 32.00 -0.39
CA SER A 94 -31.05 32.17 0.95
C SER A 94 -30.01 32.59 1.99
N CYS A 95 -28.81 31.96 1.98
CA CYS A 95 -27.70 32.33 2.85
C CYS A 95 -27.19 33.75 2.56
N TYR A 96 -27.07 34.12 1.29
CA TYR A 96 -26.66 35.46 0.89
C TYR A 96 -27.67 36.54 1.30
N GLU A 97 -28.97 36.31 1.06
CA GLU A 97 -30.04 37.23 1.47
C GLU A 97 -30.07 37.40 3.00
N SER A 98 -29.87 36.30 3.74
CA SER A 98 -29.71 36.34 5.20
C SER A 98 -28.48 37.15 5.62
N LEU A 99 -27.31 36.95 5.01
CA LEU A 99 -26.10 37.71 5.33
C LEU A 99 -26.25 39.22 5.05
N VAL A 100 -26.83 39.59 3.92
CA VAL A 100 -27.00 41.01 3.54
C VAL A 100 -28.06 41.71 4.38
N SER A 101 -29.09 40.98 4.83
CA SER A 101 -30.13 41.54 5.70
C SER A 101 -29.70 41.63 7.18
N THR A 102 -28.76 40.80 7.62
CA THR A 102 -28.32 40.74 9.03
C THR A 102 -27.02 41.49 9.32
N LEU A 103 -26.08 41.54 8.37
CA LEU A 103 -24.75 42.12 8.58
C LEU A 103 -24.61 43.52 7.97
N GLY A 104 -23.85 44.38 8.66
CA GLY A 104 -23.40 45.66 8.12
C GLY A 104 -22.26 45.49 7.11
N LEU A 105 -22.01 46.52 6.28
CA LEU A 105 -21.01 46.50 5.21
C LEU A 105 -19.60 46.10 5.68
N ALA A 106 -19.16 46.57 6.85
CA ALA A 106 -17.83 46.27 7.39
C ALA A 106 -17.69 44.78 7.77
N GLU A 107 -18.73 44.20 8.38
CA GLU A 107 -18.77 42.78 8.72
C GLU A 107 -18.85 41.91 7.47
N LEU A 108 -19.62 42.34 6.45
CA LEU A 108 -19.70 41.64 5.17
C LEU A 108 -18.34 41.61 4.46
N LEU A 109 -17.60 42.72 4.48
CA LEU A 109 -16.26 42.78 3.89
C LEU A 109 -15.30 41.87 4.65
N ARG A 110 -15.34 41.87 5.99
CA ARG A 110 -14.55 40.95 6.82
C ARG A 110 -14.88 39.49 6.51
N LYS A 111 -16.16 39.14 6.42
CA LYS A 111 -16.61 37.79 6.09
C LYS A 111 -16.17 37.37 4.70
N SER A 112 -16.21 38.28 3.72
CA SER A 112 -15.69 38.01 2.38
C SER A 112 -14.18 37.71 2.37
N ALA A 113 -13.40 38.42 3.17
CA ALA A 113 -11.96 38.18 3.28
C ALA A 113 -11.64 36.85 3.98
N GLU A 114 -12.41 36.50 5.00
CA GLU A 114 -12.34 35.20 5.68
C GLU A 114 -12.65 34.05 4.71
N LEU A 115 -13.77 34.12 3.98
CA LEU A 115 -14.14 33.08 3.00
C LEU A 115 -13.10 32.94 1.88
N VAL A 116 -12.51 34.04 1.41
CA VAL A 116 -11.43 33.97 0.41
C VAL A 116 -10.18 33.27 0.97
N SER A 117 -9.88 33.45 2.26
CA SER A 117 -8.79 32.73 2.91
C SER A 117 -9.11 31.23 3.02
N GLU A 118 -10.31 30.90 3.47
CA GLU A 118 -10.79 29.53 3.63
C GLU A 118 -10.81 28.77 2.30
N ILE A 119 -11.30 29.40 1.22
CA ILE A 119 -11.27 28.81 -0.13
C ILE A 119 -9.83 28.46 -0.55
N ARG A 120 -8.85 29.31 -0.23
CA ARG A 120 -7.44 29.05 -0.56
C ARG A 120 -6.84 27.94 0.27
N GLU A 121 -7.21 27.86 1.55
CA GLU A 121 -6.79 26.79 2.44
C GLU A 121 -7.36 25.44 1.97
N LEU A 122 -8.68 25.38 1.72
CA LEU A 122 -9.36 24.20 1.19
C LEU A 122 -8.78 23.74 -0.16
N ASP A 123 -8.42 24.66 -1.05
CA ASP A 123 -7.75 24.29 -2.30
C ASP A 123 -6.37 23.69 -2.06
N GLY A 124 -5.62 24.22 -1.10
CA GLY A 124 -4.35 23.66 -0.64
C GLY A 124 -4.49 22.26 -0.03
N GLU A 125 -5.49 22.05 0.82
CA GLU A 125 -5.81 20.75 1.42
C GLU A 125 -6.22 19.73 0.36
N LYS A 126 -7.11 20.12 -0.57
CA LYS A 126 -7.51 19.29 -1.71
C LYS A 126 -6.29 18.89 -2.53
N GLN A 127 -5.42 19.83 -2.85
CA GLN A 127 -4.21 19.56 -3.63
C GLN A 127 -3.24 18.63 -2.86
N SER A 128 -3.10 18.83 -1.56
CA SER A 128 -2.30 17.97 -0.68
C SER A 128 -2.85 16.54 -0.65
N LEU A 129 -4.17 16.37 -0.50
CA LEU A 129 -4.84 15.07 -0.51
C LEU A 129 -4.67 14.36 -1.87
N VAL A 130 -4.91 15.09 -2.96
CA VAL A 130 -4.74 14.59 -4.33
C VAL A 130 -3.31 14.14 -4.56
N TYR A 131 -2.32 14.94 -4.14
CA TYR A 131 -0.91 14.57 -4.24
C TYR A 131 -0.57 13.35 -3.37
N ASN A 132 -1.03 13.33 -2.12
CA ASN A 132 -0.79 12.23 -1.19
C ASN A 132 -1.33 10.91 -1.74
N HIS A 133 -2.60 10.91 -2.16
CA HIS A 133 -3.20 9.70 -2.69
C HIS A 133 -2.60 9.31 -4.05
N HIS A 134 -2.33 10.25 -4.95
CA HIS A 134 -1.75 9.90 -6.25
C HIS A 134 -0.33 9.35 -6.12
N HIS A 135 0.54 9.93 -5.30
CA HIS A 135 1.90 9.40 -5.17
C HIS A 135 1.89 8.04 -4.47
N GLU A 136 0.98 7.80 -3.52
CA GLU A 136 0.77 6.49 -2.89
C GLU A 136 0.29 5.45 -3.91
N LEU A 137 -0.71 5.78 -4.74
CA LEU A 137 -1.18 4.90 -5.81
C LEU A 137 -0.08 4.55 -6.81
N VAL A 138 0.75 5.53 -7.18
CA VAL A 138 1.91 5.31 -8.05
C VAL A 138 2.94 4.40 -7.38
N ALA A 139 3.25 4.64 -6.10
CA ALA A 139 4.18 3.82 -5.34
C ALA A 139 3.67 2.37 -5.16
N ALA A 140 2.38 2.20 -4.90
CA ALA A 140 1.73 0.90 -4.83
C ALA A 140 1.77 0.18 -6.19
N SER A 141 1.47 0.90 -7.28
CA SER A 141 1.53 0.36 -8.64
C SER A 141 2.94 -0.11 -9.00
N GLU A 142 3.97 0.66 -8.64
CA GLU A 142 5.37 0.26 -8.84
C GLU A 142 5.76 -0.95 -7.98
N THR A 143 5.23 -1.05 -6.76
CA THR A 143 5.41 -2.23 -5.90
C THR A 143 4.78 -3.46 -6.52
N ILE A 144 3.55 -3.36 -7.04
CA ILE A 144 2.86 -4.44 -7.76
C ILE A 144 3.67 -4.84 -8.99
N ARG A 145 4.21 -3.88 -9.73
CA ARG A 145 5.06 -4.15 -10.89
C ARG A 145 6.31 -4.94 -10.50
N LYS A 146 7.01 -4.54 -9.44
CA LYS A 146 8.18 -5.26 -8.91
C LYS A 146 7.82 -6.66 -8.43
N MET A 147 6.68 -6.81 -7.74
CA MET A 147 6.18 -8.12 -7.32
C MET A 147 5.91 -9.03 -8.52
N LYS A 148 5.26 -8.49 -9.56
CA LYS A 148 5.02 -9.21 -10.82
C LYS A 148 6.32 -9.67 -11.46
N THR A 149 7.29 -8.78 -11.64
CA THR A 149 8.58 -9.15 -12.24
C THR A 149 9.32 -10.23 -11.45
N ARG A 150 9.22 -10.23 -10.11
CA ARG A 150 9.78 -11.32 -9.28
C ARG A 150 9.02 -12.63 -9.44
N ALA A 151 7.69 -12.57 -9.54
CA ALA A 151 6.87 -13.76 -9.78
C ALA A 151 7.17 -14.37 -11.16
N ASP A 152 7.23 -13.56 -12.21
CA ASP A 152 7.60 -14.00 -13.56
C ASP A 152 9.04 -14.58 -13.59
N GLY A 153 9.94 -14.09 -12.72
CA GLY A 153 11.30 -14.63 -12.56
C GLY A 153 11.37 -15.96 -11.81
N LEU A 154 10.30 -16.39 -11.11
CA LEU A 154 10.25 -17.67 -10.40
C LEU A 154 9.98 -18.84 -11.36
N ASP A 155 9.20 -18.61 -12.42
CA ASP A 155 8.88 -19.62 -13.44
C ASP A 155 10.11 -20.35 -13.99
N PRO A 156 11.17 -19.68 -14.50
CA PRO A 156 12.36 -20.37 -14.99
C PRO A 156 13.13 -21.11 -13.88
N SER A 157 13.04 -20.66 -12.63
CA SER A 157 13.63 -21.37 -11.50
C SER A 157 12.88 -22.66 -11.19
N LEU A 158 11.55 -22.67 -11.33
CA LEU A 158 10.74 -23.87 -11.17
C LEU A 158 10.96 -24.85 -12.32
N ASP A 159 11.08 -24.36 -13.56
CA ASP A 159 11.41 -25.19 -14.72
C ASP A 159 12.79 -25.86 -14.57
N SER A 160 13.79 -25.11 -14.10
CA SER A 160 15.12 -25.65 -13.80
C SER A 160 15.08 -26.71 -12.69
N LEU A 161 14.30 -26.46 -11.63
CA LEU A 161 14.10 -27.43 -10.54
C LEU A 161 13.43 -28.71 -11.06
N GLN A 162 12.38 -28.59 -11.88
CA GLN A 162 11.71 -29.73 -12.51
C GLN A 162 12.67 -30.53 -13.40
N ALA A 163 13.50 -29.85 -14.20
CA ALA A 163 14.50 -30.51 -15.02
C ALA A 163 15.51 -31.31 -14.17
N SER A 164 16.02 -30.70 -13.08
CA SER A 164 16.92 -31.40 -12.14
C SER A 164 16.27 -32.59 -11.44
N PHE A 165 14.98 -32.51 -11.12
CA PHE A 165 14.25 -33.64 -10.53
C PHE A 165 14.07 -34.76 -11.55
N SER A 166 13.79 -34.42 -12.81
CA SER A 166 13.71 -35.40 -13.91
C SER A 166 15.04 -36.10 -14.14
N THR A 167 16.17 -35.39 -14.11
CA THR A 167 17.50 -36.01 -14.26
C THR A 167 17.84 -36.88 -13.05
N MET A 168 17.54 -36.43 -11.83
CA MET A 168 17.68 -37.25 -10.63
C MET A 168 16.83 -38.53 -10.70
N SER A 169 15.58 -38.44 -11.16
CA SER A 169 14.71 -39.61 -11.34
C SER A 169 15.28 -40.57 -12.37
N GLN A 170 15.79 -40.06 -13.51
CA GLN A 170 16.38 -40.89 -14.56
C GLN A 170 17.68 -41.57 -14.09
N LEU A 171 18.52 -40.85 -13.34
CA LEU A 171 19.72 -41.43 -12.72
C LEU A 171 19.36 -42.47 -11.66
N ALA A 172 18.34 -42.21 -10.84
CA ALA A 172 17.84 -43.16 -9.85
C ALA A 172 17.30 -44.43 -10.52
N GLU A 173 16.58 -44.31 -11.64
CA GLU A 173 16.12 -45.46 -12.43
C GLU A 173 17.28 -46.23 -13.08
N THR A 174 18.32 -45.52 -13.53
CA THR A 174 19.52 -46.18 -14.08
C THR A 174 20.33 -46.90 -13.00
N LEU A 175 20.38 -46.35 -11.78
CA LEU A 175 21.04 -46.95 -10.61
C LEU A 175 20.18 -48.04 -9.94
N ALA A 176 18.85 -47.98 -10.10
CA ALA A 176 17.96 -49.04 -9.69
C ALA A 176 18.28 -50.26 -10.57
N LEU A 177 19.00 -51.21 -9.98
CA LEU A 177 19.36 -52.47 -10.61
C LEU A 177 18.16 -53.06 -11.35
N PRO A 178 18.33 -53.58 -12.57
CA PRO A 178 17.23 -54.16 -13.32
C PRO A 178 16.55 -55.22 -12.45
N SER A 179 15.23 -55.08 -12.27
CA SER A 179 14.40 -55.89 -11.36
C SER A 179 14.55 -57.40 -11.56
N HIS A 180 14.93 -57.84 -12.77
CA HIS A 180 15.18 -59.25 -13.06
C HIS A 180 16.50 -59.78 -12.44
N LEU A 181 17.51 -58.92 -12.26
CA LEU A 181 18.80 -59.27 -11.68
C LEU A 181 18.71 -59.31 -10.15
N THR A 182 17.97 -58.39 -9.54
CA THR A 182 17.68 -58.43 -8.10
C THR A 182 16.80 -59.62 -7.73
N ALA A 183 15.78 -59.94 -8.55
CA ALA A 183 14.99 -61.16 -8.37
C ALA A 183 15.83 -62.45 -8.46
N SER A 184 16.79 -62.53 -9.40
CA SER A 184 17.70 -63.68 -9.55
C SER A 184 18.72 -63.78 -8.40
N ILE A 185 19.24 -62.66 -7.90
CA ILE A 185 20.14 -62.63 -6.73
C ILE A 185 19.41 -63.09 -5.46
N VAL A 186 18.19 -62.59 -5.23
CA VAL A 186 17.35 -63.00 -4.08
C VAL A 186 16.96 -64.48 -4.17
N ALA A 187 16.60 -64.96 -5.36
CA ALA A 187 16.29 -66.38 -5.57
C ALA A 187 17.51 -67.28 -5.33
N LYS A 188 18.71 -66.89 -5.78
CA LYS A 188 19.94 -67.65 -5.52
C LYS A 188 20.38 -67.64 -4.05
N GLN A 189 20.12 -66.57 -3.31
CA GLN A 189 20.38 -66.51 -1.86
C GLN A 189 19.40 -67.40 -1.07
N SER A 190 18.12 -67.44 -1.46
CA SER A 190 17.13 -68.34 -0.83
C SER A 190 17.46 -69.83 -1.03
N THR A 191 18.11 -70.20 -2.13
CA THR A 191 18.54 -71.59 -2.36
C THR A 191 19.84 -71.97 -1.63
N ALA A 192 20.65 -70.99 -1.20
CA ALA A 192 21.88 -71.25 -0.45
C ALA A 192 21.66 -71.34 1.07
N GLN A 193 20.59 -70.73 1.60
CA GLN A 193 20.29 -70.68 3.03
C GLN A 193 19.37 -71.83 3.53
N GLY A 194 18.92 -72.71 2.63
CA GLY A 194 18.10 -73.89 2.96
C GLY A 194 18.87 -75.22 2.94
N ALA A 195 20.21 -75.18 2.85
CA ALA A 195 21.09 -76.33 2.89
C ALA A 195 22.11 -76.17 4.03
N GLU A 196 21.60 -75.99 5.25
CA GLU A 196 22.34 -76.26 6.49
C GLU A 196 21.45 -77.09 7.43
#